data_AF-A0A3D4H2D2-F1
#
_entry.id   AF-A0A3D4H2D2-F1
#
_cell.length_a   1.000
_cell.length_b   1.000
_cell.length_c   1.000
_cell.angle_alpha   90.00
_cell.angle_beta   90.00
_cell.angle_gamma   90.00
#
_symmetry.space_group_name_H-M   'P 1'
#
loop_
_entity.id
_entity.type
_entity.pdbx_description
1 polymer ?
#
loop_
_entity_poly.entity_id
_entity_poly.type
_entity_poly.pdbx_seq_one_letter_code
_entity_poly.pdbx_strand_id
1 'polypeptide(L)'
;MGQTQQIDIAFGKGSLPIQVDSDLADWWVIRPEFEKAAAEAERRFREACDDPKGCEPLADLVSPGDHVVIVTSDGTRPVPNHLLLPWLLKLLPVPDSQVTVLLGTGTHRANTSEEICSMFGKELVGRVDILNHDAYDDKLNPKVGETSSGTPVHLDRAYLEADKRIVLGFIEPHFFAGFSGGAKGVAPGVAGIETILRLHRAELIAHPQSTWGVVDGNTIQGEISE
;
A
#
# COMPACT_ATOMS: atom_id res chain seq x y z
N MET A 1 20.80 22.54 38.29
CA MET A 1 19.61 23.07 37.60
C MET A 1 19.39 22.13 36.43
N GLY A 2 18.38 21.26 36.51
CA GLY A 2 18.00 20.39 35.40
C GLY A 2 17.80 21.21 34.13
N GLN A 3 18.32 20.71 33.01
CA GLN A 3 18.09 21.36 31.73
C GLN A 3 16.69 20.96 31.26
N THR A 4 15.77 21.91 31.23
CA THR A 4 14.47 21.70 30.59
C THR A 4 14.68 21.66 29.08
N GLN A 5 14.33 20.55 28.44
CA GLN A 5 14.40 20.38 26.99
C GLN A 5 12.99 20.39 26.40
N GLN A 6 12.80 21.06 25.27
CA GLN A 6 11.57 20.97 24.48
C GLN A 6 11.65 19.82 23.48
N ILE A 7 10.60 19.00 23.41
CA ILE A 7 10.39 17.98 22.39
C ILE A 7 9.06 18.26 21.70
N ASP A 8 9.06 18.28 20.38
CA ASP A 8 7.83 18.47 19.60
C ASP A 8 7.25 17.11 19.18
N ILE A 9 5.99 16.86 19.54
CA ILE A 9 5.24 15.66 19.17
C ILE A 9 4.29 15.99 18.02
N ALA A 10 4.27 15.17 16.96
CA ALA A 10 3.30 15.34 15.87
C ALA A 10 1.85 15.23 16.40
N PHE A 11 1.01 16.24 16.14
CA PHE A 11 -0.39 16.27 16.59
C PHE A 11 -1.27 17.01 15.59
N GLY A 12 -2.25 16.31 15.01
CA GLY A 12 -3.13 16.86 13.98
C GLY A 12 -2.33 17.33 12.75
N LYS A 13 -2.43 18.62 12.42
CA LYS A 13 -1.70 19.25 11.30
C LYS A 13 -0.41 19.96 11.73
N GLY A 14 0.00 19.83 12.98
CA GLY A 14 1.16 20.55 13.52
C GLY A 14 1.90 19.74 14.58
N SER A 15 2.46 20.42 15.57
CA SER A 15 3.16 19.81 16.70
C SER A 15 2.64 20.32 18.04
N LEU A 16 2.72 19.44 19.05
CA LEU A 16 2.52 19.76 20.44
C LEU A 16 3.90 19.81 21.12
N PRO A 17 4.37 20.97 21.59
CA PRO A 17 5.62 21.06 22.34
C PRO A 17 5.41 20.51 23.76
N ILE A 18 6.27 19.60 24.19
CA ILE A 18 6.34 19.12 25.56
C ILE A 18 7.67 19.57 26.19
N GLN A 19 7.62 20.01 27.44
CA GLN A 19 8.81 20.32 28.23
C GLN A 19 9.14 19.10 29.08
N VAL A 20 10.34 18.56 28.93
CA VAL A 20 10.83 17.43 29.72
C VAL A 20 11.88 17.91 30.71
N ASP A 21 11.76 17.42 31.93
CA ASP A 21 12.70 17.67 33.01
C ASP A 21 13.63 16.47 33.15
N SER A 22 14.93 16.71 33.02
CA SER A 22 15.97 15.70 33.19
C SER A 22 16.02 15.12 34.60
N ASP A 23 15.48 15.82 35.60
CA ASP A 23 15.59 15.42 37.00
C ASP A 23 14.46 14.45 37.42
N LEU A 24 13.44 14.22 36.58
CA LEU A 24 12.27 13.38 36.90
C LEU A 24 12.49 11.87 36.69
N ALA A 25 13.27 11.49 35.67
CA ALA A 25 13.57 10.11 35.32
C ALA A 25 14.72 10.02 34.31
N ASP A 26 15.31 8.84 34.15
CA ASP A 26 16.14 8.53 32.99
C ASP A 26 15.25 8.29 31.76
N TRP A 27 15.47 9.04 30.68
CA TRP A 27 14.68 8.94 29.45
C TRP A 27 15.52 9.09 28.19
N TRP A 28 14.97 8.61 27.07
CA TRP A 28 15.56 8.73 25.74
C TRP A 28 14.51 9.17 24.73
N VAL A 29 14.94 9.97 23.75
CA VAL A 29 14.11 10.34 22.60
C VAL A 29 14.56 9.52 21.41
N ILE A 30 13.73 8.56 21.01
CA ILE A 30 13.95 7.76 19.80
C ILE A 30 13.27 8.48 18.65
N ARG A 31 14.02 8.77 17.58
CA ARG A 31 13.49 9.40 16.36
C ARG A 31 13.85 8.54 15.15
N PRO A 32 12.98 8.47 14.13
CA PRO A 32 13.37 7.92 12.85
C PRO A 32 14.50 8.78 12.25
N GLU A 33 15.45 8.12 11.59
CA GLU A 33 16.40 8.78 10.72
C GLU A 33 15.75 8.97 9.35
N PHE A 34 15.58 10.22 8.93
CA PHE A 34 14.98 10.53 7.64
C PHE A 34 16.06 10.54 6.56
N GLU A 35 15.92 9.65 5.59
CA GLU A 35 16.75 9.65 4.40
C GLU A 35 16.44 10.86 3.51
N LYS A 36 17.48 11.40 2.86
CA LYS A 36 17.28 12.46 1.87
C LYS A 36 16.46 11.91 0.71
N ALA A 37 15.51 12.71 0.25
CA ALA A 37 14.76 12.40 -0.96
C ALA A 37 15.73 12.10 -2.12
N ALA A 38 15.42 11.06 -2.89
CA ALA A 38 16.24 10.69 -4.02
C ALA A 38 16.31 11.83 -5.05
N ALA A 39 17.53 12.21 -5.44
CA ALA A 39 17.71 13.05 -6.61
C ALA A 39 17.13 12.33 -7.84
N GLU A 40 16.49 13.10 -8.73
CA GLU A 40 15.94 12.59 -10.00
C GLU A 40 14.97 11.40 -9.81
N ALA A 41 14.01 11.54 -8.88
CA ALA A 41 13.07 10.47 -8.52
C ALA A 41 12.37 9.81 -9.72
N GLU A 42 11.93 10.58 -10.73
CA GLU A 42 11.34 10.01 -11.95
C GLU A 42 12.32 9.13 -12.72
N ARG A 43 13.59 9.54 -12.85
CA ARG A 43 14.62 8.73 -13.53
C ARG A 43 14.84 7.43 -12.78
N ARG A 44 14.99 7.47 -11.46
CA ARG A 44 15.21 6.26 -10.64
C ARG A 44 14.01 5.32 -10.66
N PHE A 45 12.79 5.85 -10.72
CA PHE A 45 11.58 5.05 -10.90
C PHE A 45 11.60 4.31 -12.24
N ARG A 46 11.91 5.00 -13.34
CA ARG A 46 12.03 4.38 -14.66
C ARG A 46 13.11 3.31 -14.70
N GLU A 47 14.28 3.60 -14.15
CA GLU A 47 15.39 2.61 -14.05
C GLU A 47 14.99 1.36 -13.28
N ALA A 48 14.19 1.49 -12.22
CA ALA A 48 13.67 0.34 -11.47
C ALA A 48 12.64 -0.49 -12.27
N CYS A 49 11.91 0.14 -13.20
CA CYS A 49 11.01 -0.57 -14.13
C CYS A 49 11.76 -1.23 -15.29
N ASP A 50 12.90 -0.67 -15.70
CA ASP A 50 13.75 -1.17 -16.79
C ASP A 50 14.72 -2.28 -16.33
N ASP A 51 15.20 -2.23 -15.08
CA ASP A 51 16.02 -3.27 -14.42
C ASP A 51 15.32 -3.81 -13.15
N PRO A 52 14.19 -4.52 -13.29
CA PRO A 52 13.44 -4.99 -12.14
C PRO A 52 14.11 -6.18 -11.46
N LYS A 53 13.73 -6.44 -10.21
CA LYS A 53 14.25 -7.56 -9.43
C LYS A 53 13.38 -8.80 -9.61
N GLY A 54 13.96 -9.86 -10.21
CA GLY A 54 13.35 -11.18 -10.28
C GLY A 54 12.29 -11.37 -11.38
N CYS A 55 12.19 -10.44 -12.33
CA CYS A 55 11.28 -10.54 -13.48
C CYS A 55 11.83 -9.80 -14.71
N GLU A 56 11.10 -9.87 -15.82
CA GLU A 56 11.38 -9.10 -17.05
C GLU A 56 10.99 -7.62 -16.88
N PRO A 57 11.59 -6.70 -17.66
CA PRO A 57 11.23 -5.28 -17.68
C PRO A 57 9.73 -5.05 -17.82
N LEU A 58 9.20 -3.99 -17.18
CA LEU A 58 7.76 -3.73 -17.16
C LEU A 58 7.15 -3.60 -18.56
N ALA A 59 7.86 -2.95 -19.49
CA ALA A 59 7.40 -2.77 -20.86
C ALA A 59 7.27 -4.09 -21.63
N ASP A 60 8.02 -5.12 -21.25
CA ASP A 60 7.99 -6.45 -21.89
C ASP A 60 6.88 -7.34 -21.29
N LEU A 61 6.45 -7.03 -20.07
CA LEU A 61 5.38 -7.76 -19.38
C LEU A 61 3.98 -7.37 -19.83
N VAL A 62 3.79 -6.22 -20.51
CA VAL A 62 2.49 -5.68 -20.91
C VAL A 62 2.41 -5.58 -22.42
N SER A 63 1.36 -6.15 -23.02
CA SER A 63 1.10 -6.06 -24.46
C SER A 63 0.16 -4.89 -24.78
N PRO A 64 0.24 -4.27 -25.98
CA PRO A 64 -0.62 -3.14 -26.34
C PRO A 64 -2.14 -3.39 -26.27
N GLY A 65 -2.56 -4.66 -26.31
CA GLY A 65 -3.96 -5.06 -26.21
C GLY A 65 -4.44 -5.37 -24.79
N ASP A 66 -3.55 -5.34 -23.79
CA ASP A 66 -3.88 -5.75 -22.42
C ASP A 66 -4.74 -4.70 -21.71
N HIS A 67 -5.71 -5.16 -20.91
CA HIS A 67 -6.33 -4.35 -19.87
C HIS A 67 -5.49 -4.44 -18.58
N VAL A 68 -5.05 -3.28 -18.09
CA VAL A 68 -4.17 -3.18 -16.93
C VAL A 68 -4.93 -2.66 -15.71
N VAL A 69 -4.87 -3.38 -14.60
CA VAL A 69 -5.30 -2.87 -13.29
C VAL A 69 -4.09 -2.48 -12.47
N ILE A 70 -4.08 -1.23 -12.00
CA ILE A 70 -3.09 -0.72 -11.05
C ILE A 70 -3.76 -0.60 -9.69
N VAL A 71 -3.38 -1.46 -8.76
CA VAL A 71 -3.80 -1.35 -7.36
C VAL A 71 -2.92 -0.34 -6.65
N THR A 72 -3.51 0.66 -6.02
CA THR A 72 -2.78 1.61 -5.16
C THR A 72 -3.50 1.86 -3.84
N SER A 73 -2.77 2.42 -2.88
CA SER A 73 -3.33 2.70 -1.56
C SER A 73 -4.39 3.81 -1.59
N ASP A 74 -5.34 3.69 -0.68
CA ASP A 74 -6.36 4.70 -0.39
C ASP A 74 -5.78 5.98 0.26
N GLY A 75 -6.65 6.95 0.55
CA GLY A 75 -6.27 8.22 1.18
C GLY A 75 -5.67 8.14 2.59
N THR A 76 -5.59 6.96 3.21
CA THR A 76 -4.97 6.76 4.54
C THR A 76 -3.46 6.55 4.46
N ARG A 77 -2.91 6.39 3.25
CA ARG A 77 -1.47 6.17 3.03
C ARG A 77 -0.83 7.34 2.28
N PRO A 78 0.42 7.70 2.63
CA PRO A 78 1.14 8.81 1.98
C PRO A 78 1.80 8.37 0.66
N VAL A 79 1.14 7.54 -0.15
CA VAL A 79 1.68 7.16 -1.47
C VAL A 79 1.60 8.38 -2.39
N PRO A 80 2.70 8.83 -3.02
CA PRO A 80 2.68 10.00 -3.89
C PRO A 80 2.10 9.65 -5.28
N ASN A 81 0.84 9.25 -5.31
CA ASN A 81 0.13 8.78 -6.50
C ASN A 81 0.14 9.80 -7.65
N HIS A 82 -0.02 11.09 -7.34
CA HIS A 82 0.10 12.19 -8.31
C HIS A 82 1.47 12.27 -9.03
N LEU A 83 2.53 11.63 -8.49
CA LEU A 83 3.82 11.51 -9.15
C LEU A 83 3.96 10.15 -9.83
N LEU A 84 3.71 9.08 -9.08
CA LEU A 84 4.03 7.72 -9.51
C LEU A 84 3.14 7.23 -10.65
N LEU A 85 1.83 7.50 -10.62
CA LEU A 85 0.93 7.02 -11.67
C LEU A 85 1.23 7.67 -13.03
N PRO A 86 1.41 9.00 -13.15
CA PRO A 86 1.80 9.59 -14.43
C PRO A 86 3.13 9.05 -14.97
N TRP A 87 4.08 8.69 -14.10
CA TRP A 87 5.33 8.06 -14.54
C TRP A 87 5.09 6.64 -15.05
N LEU A 88 4.29 5.85 -14.32
CA LEU A 88 3.94 4.49 -14.68
C LEU A 88 3.16 4.44 -16.01
N LEU A 89 2.13 5.27 -16.19
CA LEU A 89 1.34 5.33 -17.42
C LEU A 89 2.20 5.62 -18.66
N LYS A 90 3.24 6.47 -18.54
CA LYS A 90 4.17 6.74 -19.65
C LYS A 90 5.04 5.54 -20.04
N LEU A 91 5.17 4.54 -19.17
CA LEU A 91 5.96 3.33 -19.42
C LEU A 91 5.11 2.19 -19.99
N LEU A 92 3.80 2.21 -19.76
CA LEU A 92 2.91 1.16 -20.23
C LEU A 92 2.63 1.32 -21.74
N PRO A 93 2.72 0.25 -22.55
CA PRO A 93 2.47 0.31 -23.98
C PRO A 93 0.97 0.27 -24.34
N VAL A 94 0.09 0.64 -23.40
CA VAL A 94 -1.38 0.67 -23.57
C VAL A 94 -1.91 2.10 -23.44
N PRO A 95 -3.01 2.46 -24.10
CA PRO A 95 -3.64 3.76 -23.88
C PRO A 95 -4.24 3.85 -22.46
N ASP A 96 -4.32 5.06 -21.91
CA ASP A 96 -4.89 5.30 -20.57
C ASP A 96 -6.32 4.71 -20.42
N SER A 97 -7.10 4.63 -21.50
CA SER A 97 -8.45 4.02 -21.51
C SER A 97 -8.47 2.51 -21.29
N GLN A 98 -7.31 1.83 -21.33
CA GLN A 98 -7.14 0.41 -20.98
C GLN A 98 -6.60 0.24 -19.56
N VAL A 99 -6.48 1.33 -18.79
CA VAL A 99 -5.97 1.31 -17.43
C VAL A 99 -7.07 1.64 -16.44
N THR A 100 -7.29 0.73 -15.50
CA THR A 100 -8.12 0.96 -14.32
C THR A 100 -7.23 1.08 -13.07
N VAL A 101 -7.40 2.14 -12.30
CA VAL A 101 -6.79 2.29 -10.98
C VAL A 101 -7.77 1.81 -9.93
N LEU A 102 -7.40 0.77 -9.19
CA LEU A 102 -8.20 0.23 -8.10
C LEU A 102 -7.63 0.67 -6.75
N LEU A 103 -8.37 1.49 -6.01
CA LEU A 103 -7.99 1.91 -4.66
C LEU A 103 -8.18 0.76 -3.68
N GLY A 104 -7.08 0.25 -3.14
CA GLY A 104 -7.06 -0.78 -2.12
C GLY A 104 -7.45 -0.23 -0.75
N THR A 105 -8.75 -0.15 -0.50
CA THR A 105 -9.34 0.35 0.77
C THR A 105 -9.28 -0.70 1.88
N GLY A 106 -9.18 -1.99 1.55
CA GLY A 106 -9.41 -3.07 2.51
C GLY A 106 -10.73 -2.87 3.27
N THR A 107 -10.66 -2.75 4.59
CA THR A 107 -11.85 -2.50 5.45
C THR A 107 -12.22 -1.03 5.60
N HIS A 108 -11.50 -0.11 4.96
CA HIS A 108 -11.80 1.31 5.08
C HIS A 108 -13.02 1.69 4.24
N ARG A 109 -13.63 2.84 4.57
CA ARG A 109 -14.66 3.42 3.71
C ARG A 109 -14.08 3.83 2.35
N ALA A 110 -14.95 3.90 1.34
CA ALA A 110 -14.60 4.50 0.06
C ALA A 110 -14.07 5.95 0.22
N ASN A 111 -13.11 6.31 -0.62
CA ASN A 111 -12.67 7.69 -0.78
C ASN A 111 -13.72 8.51 -1.52
N THR A 112 -13.92 9.76 -1.08
CA THR A 112 -14.79 10.69 -1.79
C THR A 112 -14.12 11.19 -3.07
N SER A 113 -14.91 11.74 -4.00
CA SER A 113 -14.38 12.34 -5.24
C SER A 113 -13.34 13.43 -4.96
N GLU A 114 -13.53 14.23 -3.91
CA GLU A 114 -12.58 15.27 -3.49
C GLU A 114 -11.27 14.67 -2.97
N GLU A 115 -11.33 13.59 -2.18
CA GLU A 115 -10.15 12.87 -1.70
C GLU A 115 -9.36 12.28 -2.86
N ILE A 116 -10.06 11.63 -3.81
CA ILE A 116 -9.46 11.09 -5.04
C ILE A 116 -8.79 12.23 -5.83
N CYS A 117 -9.47 13.36 -6.05
CA CYS A 117 -8.87 14.50 -6.74
C CYS A 117 -7.63 15.06 -6.02
N SER A 118 -7.61 15.03 -4.69
CA SER A 118 -6.45 15.44 -3.89
C SER A 118 -5.28 14.46 -4.02
N MET A 119 -5.54 13.15 -4.05
CA MET A 119 -4.53 12.10 -4.14
C MET A 119 -3.85 12.05 -5.52
N PHE A 120 -4.64 12.21 -6.58
CA PHE A 120 -4.22 11.97 -7.96
C PHE A 120 -3.97 13.23 -8.77
N GLY A 121 -4.58 14.35 -8.37
CA GLY A 121 -4.62 15.57 -9.17
C GLY A 121 -5.71 15.53 -10.25
N LYS A 122 -6.22 16.72 -10.61
CA LYS A 122 -7.37 16.85 -11.53
C LYS A 122 -7.12 16.29 -12.93
N GLU A 123 -5.89 16.35 -13.42
CA GLU A 123 -5.54 15.86 -14.75
C GLU A 123 -5.72 14.33 -14.84
N LEU A 124 -5.25 13.61 -13.81
CA LEU A 124 -5.23 12.15 -13.83
C LEU A 124 -6.64 11.54 -13.66
N VAL A 125 -7.49 12.15 -12.84
CA VAL A 125 -8.89 11.70 -12.61
C VAL A 125 -9.72 11.71 -13.90
N GLY A 126 -9.35 12.50 -14.91
CA GLY A 126 -10.03 12.52 -16.21
C GLY A 126 -9.42 11.60 -17.28
N ARG A 127 -8.30 10.92 -16.98
CA ARG A 127 -7.54 10.13 -17.96
C ARG A 127 -7.74 8.62 -17.82
N VAL A 128 -7.90 8.15 -16.59
CA VAL A 128 -8.04 6.73 -16.24
C VAL A 128 -9.28 6.51 -15.39
N ASP A 129 -9.83 5.30 -15.43
CA ASP A 129 -10.91 4.91 -14.54
C ASP A 129 -10.34 4.67 -13.13
N ILE A 130 -10.91 5.33 -12.11
CA ILE A 130 -10.49 5.16 -10.71
C ILE A 130 -11.66 4.60 -9.91
N LEU A 131 -11.48 3.39 -9.37
CA LEU A 131 -12.49 2.66 -8.62
C LEU A 131 -12.09 2.55 -7.14
N ASN A 132 -13.08 2.66 -6.25
CA ASN A 132 -12.91 2.22 -4.87
C ASN A 132 -13.19 0.72 -4.79
N HIS A 133 -12.29 -0.03 -4.16
CA HIS A 133 -12.61 -1.36 -3.69
C HIS A 133 -13.66 -1.29 -2.56
N ASP A 134 -14.55 -2.28 -2.53
CA ASP A 134 -15.49 -2.51 -1.43
C ASP A 134 -15.40 -3.96 -0.97
N ALA A 135 -14.73 -4.19 0.17
CA ALA A 135 -14.57 -5.52 0.74
C ALA A 135 -15.88 -6.17 1.19
N TYR A 136 -16.95 -5.38 1.39
CA TYR A 136 -18.22 -5.84 1.94
C TYR A 136 -19.24 -6.23 0.86
N ASP A 137 -18.95 -5.98 -0.43
CA ASP A 137 -19.80 -6.43 -1.53
C ASP A 137 -19.35 -7.81 -2.05
N ASP A 138 -20.00 -8.87 -1.58
CA ASP A 138 -19.72 -10.25 -2.00
C ASP A 138 -19.86 -10.47 -3.52
N LYS A 139 -20.64 -9.65 -4.23
CA LYS A 139 -20.79 -9.80 -5.69
C LYS A 139 -19.56 -9.30 -6.42
N LEU A 140 -18.87 -8.31 -5.86
CA LEU A 140 -17.61 -7.78 -6.40
C LEU A 140 -16.42 -8.65 -5.99
N ASN A 141 -16.55 -9.50 -4.96
CA ASN A 141 -15.47 -10.29 -4.38
C ASN A 141 -15.71 -11.80 -4.47
N PRO A 142 -15.71 -12.40 -5.67
CA PRO A 142 -15.88 -13.85 -5.81
C PRO A 142 -14.76 -14.62 -5.10
N LYS A 143 -15.08 -15.80 -4.54
CA LYS A 143 -14.08 -16.74 -4.01
C LYS A 143 -13.26 -17.30 -5.17
N VAL A 144 -11.93 -17.18 -5.09
CA VAL A 144 -10.99 -17.68 -6.10
C VAL A 144 -10.18 -18.87 -5.63
N GLY A 145 -10.20 -19.16 -4.33
CA GLY A 145 -9.47 -20.28 -3.78
C GLY A 145 -9.49 -20.30 -2.26
N GLU A 146 -8.55 -21.04 -1.71
CA GLU A 146 -8.32 -21.19 -0.28
C GLU A 146 -6.82 -21.40 -0.08
N THR A 147 -6.23 -20.72 0.90
CA THR A 147 -4.82 -20.92 1.27
C THR A 147 -4.61 -22.31 1.87
N SER A 148 -3.36 -22.74 1.97
CA SER A 148 -2.93 -23.99 2.59
C SER A 148 -3.36 -24.11 4.05
N SER A 149 -3.59 -22.98 4.72
CA SER A 149 -4.09 -22.90 6.10
C SER A 149 -5.62 -22.84 6.22
N GLY A 150 -6.35 -22.87 5.10
CA GLY A 150 -7.81 -22.86 5.06
C GLY A 150 -8.44 -21.46 5.03
N THR A 151 -7.66 -20.40 4.76
CA THR A 151 -8.22 -19.05 4.59
C THR A 151 -8.90 -18.94 3.24
N PRO A 152 -10.23 -18.73 3.16
CA PRO A 152 -10.90 -18.50 1.88
C PRO A 152 -10.38 -17.21 1.25
N VAL A 153 -10.04 -17.26 -0.04
CA VAL A 153 -9.51 -16.12 -0.79
C VAL A 153 -10.59 -15.55 -1.68
N HIS A 154 -10.97 -14.31 -1.41
CA HIS A 154 -11.92 -13.50 -2.16
C HIS A 154 -11.18 -12.25 -2.62
N LEU A 155 -11.26 -11.94 -3.92
CA LEU A 155 -10.57 -10.80 -4.49
C LEU A 155 -11.50 -10.01 -5.40
N ASP A 156 -11.25 -8.72 -5.51
CA ASP A 156 -11.99 -7.81 -6.36
C ASP A 156 -12.03 -8.30 -7.82
N ARG A 157 -13.24 -8.33 -8.39
CA ARG A 157 -13.46 -8.78 -9.76
C ARG A 157 -12.67 -7.98 -10.78
N ALA A 158 -12.54 -6.67 -10.62
CA ALA A 158 -11.76 -5.86 -11.55
C ALA A 158 -10.28 -6.29 -11.55
N TYR A 159 -9.74 -6.59 -10.37
CA TYR A 159 -8.39 -7.15 -10.24
C TYR A 159 -8.27 -8.51 -10.93
N LEU A 160 -9.26 -9.39 -10.77
CA LEU A 160 -9.24 -10.74 -11.35
C LEU A 160 -9.40 -10.76 -12.87
N GLU A 161 -10.23 -9.88 -13.42
CA GLU A 161 -10.54 -9.82 -14.86
C GLU A 161 -9.47 -9.08 -15.67
N ALA A 162 -8.51 -8.41 -15.03
CA ALA A 162 -7.41 -7.75 -15.72
C ALA A 162 -6.40 -8.74 -16.31
N ASP A 163 -5.93 -8.45 -17.53
CA ASP A 163 -4.85 -9.19 -18.20
C ASP A 163 -3.51 -9.00 -17.48
N LYS A 164 -3.28 -7.78 -16.97
CA LYS A 164 -2.09 -7.41 -16.19
C LYS A 164 -2.46 -6.67 -14.93
N ARG A 165 -1.75 -6.99 -13.85
CA ARG A 165 -2.00 -6.48 -12.50
C ARG A 165 -0.72 -5.90 -11.95
N ILE A 166 -0.76 -4.63 -11.56
CA ILE A 166 0.39 -3.92 -11.00
C ILE A 166 0.00 -3.43 -9.62
N VAL A 167 0.84 -3.66 -8.61
CA VAL A 167 0.68 -3.05 -7.30
C VAL A 167 1.64 -1.88 -7.19
N LEU A 168 1.10 -0.69 -6.96
CA LEU A 168 1.84 0.53 -6.72
C LEU A 168 1.63 0.95 -5.26
N GLY A 169 2.72 1.14 -4.53
CA GLY A 169 2.63 1.48 -3.11
C GLY A 169 3.94 1.94 -2.54
N PHE A 170 4.03 1.92 -1.22
CA PHE A 170 5.21 2.24 -0.46
C PHE A 170 5.46 1.16 0.61
N ILE A 171 6.67 1.13 1.14
CA ILE A 171 7.09 0.16 2.15
C ILE A 171 7.42 0.94 3.43
N GLU A 172 6.79 0.55 4.52
CA GLU A 172 7.07 1.03 5.87
C GLU A 172 6.99 -0.14 6.86
N PRO A 173 7.66 -0.05 8.03
CA PRO A 173 7.48 -1.03 9.09
C PRO A 173 5.99 -1.14 9.48
N HIS A 174 5.50 -2.37 9.63
CA HIS A 174 4.13 -2.67 9.98
C HIS A 174 4.08 -3.57 11.22
N PHE A 175 3.38 -3.10 12.24
CA PHE A 175 3.35 -3.63 13.61
C PHE A 175 3.10 -5.12 13.79
N PHE A 176 2.35 -5.79 12.91
CA PHE A 176 2.21 -7.25 12.94
C PHE A 176 2.62 -7.95 11.63
N ALA A 177 2.78 -7.19 10.55
CA ALA A 177 3.00 -7.77 9.22
C ALA A 177 4.46 -7.65 8.81
N GLY A 178 5.38 -7.26 9.70
CA GLY A 178 6.75 -6.93 9.30
C GLY A 178 6.81 -5.57 8.60
N PHE A 179 6.37 -5.53 7.34
CA PHE A 179 6.34 -4.35 6.48
C PHE A 179 5.02 -4.23 5.70
N SER A 180 4.73 -3.02 5.22
CA SER A 180 3.70 -2.75 4.22
C SER A 180 4.20 -3.03 2.79
N GLY A 181 3.38 -2.71 1.78
CA GLY A 181 3.73 -2.86 0.37
C GLY A 181 3.63 -4.30 -0.13
N GLY A 182 4.05 -4.51 -1.39
CA GLY A 182 4.04 -5.82 -2.05
C GLY A 182 2.66 -6.49 -2.01
N ALA A 183 2.62 -7.74 -1.57
CA ALA A 183 1.40 -8.55 -1.49
C ALA A 183 0.30 -7.92 -0.62
N LYS A 184 0.63 -7.01 0.32
CA LYS A 184 -0.40 -6.27 1.09
C LYS A 184 -1.28 -5.35 0.24
N GLY A 185 -0.78 -4.92 -0.92
CA GLY A 185 -1.59 -4.19 -1.90
C GLY A 185 -2.73 -5.06 -2.45
N VAL A 186 -2.54 -6.38 -2.49
CA VAL A 186 -3.57 -7.34 -2.91
C VAL A 186 -4.44 -7.75 -1.71
N ALA A 187 -3.84 -8.31 -0.66
CA ALA A 187 -4.54 -8.73 0.55
C ALA A 187 -3.89 -8.06 1.78
N PRO A 188 -4.57 -7.15 2.49
CA PRO A 188 -6.02 -6.91 2.47
C PRO A 188 -6.51 -5.88 1.43
N GLY A 189 -5.63 -5.23 0.65
CA GLY A 189 -5.99 -4.04 -0.12
C GLY A 189 -7.26 -4.18 -0.99
N VAL A 190 -7.37 -5.26 -1.75
CA VAL A 190 -8.50 -5.55 -2.66
C VAL A 190 -9.13 -6.92 -2.39
N ALA A 191 -9.05 -7.38 -1.14
CA ALA A 191 -9.59 -8.65 -0.70
C ALA A 191 -10.99 -8.49 -0.09
N GLY A 192 -11.84 -9.49 -0.29
CA GLY A 192 -13.16 -9.54 0.35
C GLY A 192 -13.06 -9.63 1.88
N ILE A 193 -14.11 -9.15 2.56
CA ILE A 193 -14.12 -8.99 4.02
C ILE A 193 -13.83 -10.29 4.78
N GLU A 194 -14.31 -11.44 4.28
CA GLU A 194 -14.05 -12.73 4.92
C GLU A 194 -12.55 -13.07 4.91
N THR A 195 -11.87 -12.90 3.77
CA THR A 195 -10.42 -13.07 3.64
C THR A 195 -9.68 -12.14 4.60
N ILE A 196 -10.05 -10.86 4.63
CA ILE A 196 -9.39 -9.88 5.51
C ILE A 196 -9.51 -10.30 6.98
N LEU A 197 -10.71 -10.66 7.44
CA LEU A 197 -10.92 -11.06 8.84
C LEU A 197 -10.14 -12.34 9.21
N ARG A 198 -9.99 -13.28 8.27
CA ARG A 198 -9.22 -14.51 8.45
C ARG A 198 -7.72 -14.25 8.56
N LEU A 199 -7.19 -13.32 7.77
CA LEU A 199 -5.81 -12.84 7.87
C LEU A 199 -5.52 -12.10 9.19
N HIS A 200 -6.56 -11.57 9.85
CA HIS A 200 -6.46 -10.85 11.12
C HIS A 200 -6.98 -11.67 12.32
N ARG A 201 -7.10 -13.00 12.18
CA ARG A 201 -7.56 -13.86 13.28
C ARG A 201 -6.58 -13.84 14.46
N ALA A 202 -7.12 -14.04 15.66
CA ALA A 202 -6.36 -13.93 16.91
C ALA A 202 -5.09 -14.80 16.94
N GLU A 203 -5.14 -16.01 16.38
CA GLU A 203 -3.99 -16.92 16.31
C GLU A 203 -2.81 -16.33 15.52
N LEU A 204 -3.07 -15.75 14.35
CA LEU A 204 -2.04 -15.12 13.53
C LEU A 204 -1.48 -13.87 14.23
N ILE A 205 -2.37 -13.01 14.76
CA ILE A 205 -1.97 -11.78 15.44
C ILE A 205 -1.16 -12.07 16.72
N ALA A 206 -1.50 -13.13 17.46
CA ALA A 206 -0.79 -13.51 18.68
C ALA A 206 0.52 -14.25 18.42
N HIS A 207 0.83 -14.59 17.17
CA HIS A 207 2.05 -15.31 16.84
C HIS A 207 3.29 -14.43 17.15
N PRO A 208 4.32 -14.95 17.86
CA PRO A 208 5.48 -14.13 18.25
C PRO A 208 6.25 -13.50 17.09
N GLN A 209 6.18 -14.10 15.90
CA GLN A 209 6.82 -13.56 14.68
C GLN A 209 5.95 -12.57 13.91
N SER A 210 4.68 -12.39 14.29
CA SER A 210 3.80 -11.37 13.72
C SER A 210 4.02 -10.04 14.41
N THR A 211 5.18 -9.44 14.12
CA THR A 211 5.65 -8.20 14.75
C THR A 211 6.35 -7.27 13.75
N TRP A 212 6.82 -6.13 14.23
CA TRP A 212 7.54 -5.12 13.44
C TRP A 212 8.78 -5.70 12.76
N GLY A 213 8.96 -5.40 11.46
CA GLY A 213 10.18 -5.71 10.71
C GLY A 213 10.48 -7.19 10.44
N VAL A 214 9.65 -8.13 10.90
CA VAL A 214 9.84 -9.56 10.66
C VAL A 214 9.06 -10.01 9.42
N VAL A 215 9.79 -10.47 8.40
CA VAL A 215 9.24 -11.06 7.17
C VAL A 215 9.36 -12.57 7.21
N ASP A 216 10.60 -13.09 7.36
CA ASP A 216 10.85 -14.52 7.38
C ASP A 216 10.21 -15.19 8.60
N GLY A 217 9.36 -16.18 8.36
CA GLY A 217 8.60 -16.88 9.40
C GLY A 217 7.44 -16.08 10.00
N ASN A 218 7.16 -14.86 9.53
CA ASN A 218 5.94 -14.17 9.92
C ASN A 218 4.73 -14.84 9.25
N THR A 219 3.87 -15.46 10.06
CA THR A 219 2.73 -16.24 9.59
C THR A 219 1.71 -15.40 8.83
N ILE A 220 1.51 -14.14 9.22
CA ILE A 220 0.65 -13.19 8.49
C ILE A 220 1.23 -12.87 7.11
N GLN A 221 2.55 -12.65 7.02
CA GLN A 221 3.21 -12.43 5.73
C GLN A 221 3.12 -13.67 4.84
N GLY A 222 3.25 -14.87 5.42
CA GLY A 222 3.04 -16.12 4.73
C GLY A 222 1.64 -16.22 4.11
N GLU A 223 0.59 -15.97 4.90
CA GLU A 223 -0.79 -16.03 4.37
C GLU A 223 -1.13 -14.92 3.38
N ILE A 224 -0.54 -13.74 3.51
CA ILE A 224 -0.74 -12.65 2.54
C ILE A 224 -0.02 -12.94 1.21
N SER A 225 1.08 -13.68 1.25
CA SER A 225 1.90 -13.98 0.07
C SER A 225 1.39 -15.16 -0.76
N GLU A 226 0.65 -16.07 -0.12
CA GLU A 226 0.00 -17.22 -0.77
C GLU A 226 -1.28 -16.82 -1.51
#